data_AF-A0A9W7ZZ68-F1
#
_entry.id   AF-A0A9W7ZZ68-F1
#
_cell.length_a   1.000
_cell.length_b   1.000
_cell.length_c   1.000
_cell.angle_alpha   90.00
_cell.angle_beta   90.00
_cell.angle_gamma   90.00
#
_symmetry.space_group_name_H-M   'P 1'
#
loop_
_entity.id
_entity.type
_entity.pdbx_description
1 polymer ?
#
loop_
_entity_poly.entity_id
_entity_poly.type
_entity_poly.pdbx_seq_one_letter_code
_entity_poly.pdbx_strand_id
1 'polypeptide(L)'
;MSAVSRASTIIRSQSKNVKILTPMVRRIVSAIPKRSVSTRATAPAFGFTKRFEKQALATNIVRLYSSKSYPDHIVVGMPALSPTMSQGSVGQWKKQPGDKVEPGDVLVEIETDKAQMDFEYQEEGYLAKIILDTGAKDINVETPIAIIVENEEDVAAFKDYTVEDSGSSKPAPKEETSAPATQSESAPEPTPASKPAAPAKTTSSPGSRIFVSPLARSIAEEEGVDLSKVTGTGPRGRIVKSDIEKFLKSAPKAAEAPAATTTAAAAAAPTPTATTGAVGYTDIPLSNMRQVIARRLTEAKSTIPHYYLTANINMDKVIKLRSSLNATANGKYKLSINDFIIKASAQALKDVPAVNSSFQGDFVRQHHHADIAVAVATPTGLITPIVKTSDAKGLQTISSEVKDLATRARNNKLTPEEYQGGSFTISNLGMYDLTSFSAIINPPHAAILAVGTSEKKLVLDESSEKGFRAINNMAATLSADHRVVDGATGAEFMKALKGYLENPLTLLL
;
A
#
# COMPACT_ATOMS: atom_id res chain seq x y z
N MET A 1 14.89 70.24 -4.95
CA MET A 1 13.51 70.49 -4.42
C MET A 1 12.48 70.18 -5.49
N SER A 2 11.19 70.09 -5.14
CA SER A 2 10.06 69.86 -6.06
C SER A 2 10.01 68.51 -6.81
N ALA A 3 9.87 67.41 -6.08
CA ALA A 3 9.54 66.09 -6.65
C ALA A 3 8.56 65.25 -5.77
N VAL A 4 7.87 65.87 -4.81
CA VAL A 4 7.05 65.16 -3.78
C VAL A 4 5.55 65.47 -3.88
N SER A 5 5.15 66.48 -4.66
CA SER A 5 3.78 67.05 -4.65
C SER A 5 2.81 66.49 -5.71
N ARG A 6 2.92 65.20 -6.09
CA ARG A 6 1.96 64.54 -7.01
C ARG A 6 1.48 63.14 -6.60
N ALA A 7 1.90 62.60 -5.45
CA ALA A 7 1.49 61.27 -4.98
C ALA A 7 0.19 61.26 -4.13
N SER A 8 -0.29 62.41 -3.67
CA SER A 8 -1.27 62.48 -2.56
C SER A 8 -2.76 62.55 -2.96
N THR A 9 -3.08 62.56 -4.26
CA THR A 9 -4.45 62.89 -4.74
C THR A 9 -5.29 61.66 -5.13
N ILE A 10 -4.67 60.50 -5.40
CA ILE A 10 -5.37 59.30 -5.92
C ILE A 10 -5.87 58.36 -4.81
N ILE A 11 -5.38 58.51 -3.56
CA ILE A 11 -5.74 57.63 -2.42
C ILE A 11 -7.06 58.07 -1.71
N ARG A 12 -7.65 59.21 -2.09
CA ARG A 12 -8.76 59.84 -1.34
C ARG A 12 -10.17 59.65 -1.94
N SER A 13 -10.35 58.72 -2.88
CA SER A 13 -11.60 58.59 -3.66
C SER A 13 -12.42 57.28 -3.47
N GLN A 14 -12.03 56.38 -2.57
CA GLN A 14 -12.82 55.18 -2.22
C GLN A 14 -12.93 54.93 -0.70
N SER A 15 -12.98 56.00 0.10
CA SER A 15 -13.19 55.94 1.56
C SER A 15 -14.47 56.70 1.96
N LYS A 16 -15.57 56.42 1.25
CA LYS A 16 -16.92 56.96 1.51
C LYS A 16 -18.01 55.96 1.12
N ASN A 17 -18.09 54.82 1.81
CA ASN A 17 -19.27 53.94 1.80
C ASN A 17 -19.29 53.01 3.04
N VAL A 18 -19.51 53.60 4.21
CA VAL A 18 -19.87 52.91 5.46
C VAL A 18 -20.92 53.77 6.17
N LYS A 19 -21.86 53.14 6.90
CA LYS A 19 -23.01 53.73 7.64
C LYS A 19 -24.29 54.02 6.84
N ILE A 20 -24.96 52.97 6.35
CA ILE A 20 -26.42 52.90 6.34
C ILE A 20 -26.85 51.56 6.95
N LEU A 21 -27.89 51.61 7.81
CA LEU A 21 -28.54 50.52 8.55
C LEU A 21 -27.72 49.73 9.59
N THR A 22 -28.33 49.55 10.75
CA THR A 22 -27.99 48.62 11.85
C THR A 22 -29.32 48.31 12.60
N PRO A 23 -29.41 47.43 13.63
CA PRO A 23 -30.41 46.35 13.61
C PRO A 23 -31.72 46.65 14.38
N MET A 24 -32.79 45.91 14.06
CA MET A 24 -34.13 46.09 14.66
C MET A 24 -34.66 44.89 15.46
N VAL A 25 -34.48 44.99 16.78
CA VAL A 25 -35.37 44.59 17.90
C VAL A 25 -36.58 43.63 17.65
N ARG A 26 -36.43 42.38 18.11
CA ARG A 26 -37.17 41.69 19.24
C ARG A 26 -38.73 41.75 19.34
N ARG A 27 -39.34 40.57 19.63
CA ARG A 27 -40.80 40.25 19.84
C ARG A 27 -41.59 40.18 18.51
N ILE A 28 -42.68 39.41 18.32
CA ILE A 28 -43.67 38.69 19.17
C ILE A 28 -43.73 37.19 18.71
N VAL A 29 -44.01 36.10 19.46
CA VAL A 29 -44.54 35.76 20.82
C VAL A 29 -45.98 35.17 20.88
N SER A 30 -46.14 34.06 21.62
CA SER A 30 -47.37 33.40 22.13
C SER A 30 -48.47 32.87 21.17
N ALA A 31 -48.61 31.54 21.12
CA ALA A 31 -49.91 30.83 21.18
C ALA A 31 -49.71 29.36 21.66
N ILE A 32 -50.30 28.98 22.81
CA ILE A 32 -50.30 27.60 23.36
C ILE A 32 -51.62 27.34 24.09
N PRO A 33 -52.33 26.23 23.79
CA PRO A 33 -52.74 25.26 24.83
C PRO A 33 -52.12 23.86 24.57
N LYS A 34 -51.55 23.12 25.55
CA LYS A 34 -52.21 22.27 26.59
C LYS A 34 -52.97 21.07 25.96
N ARG A 35 -52.94 19.82 26.45
CA ARG A 35 -52.32 19.13 27.63
C ARG A 35 -52.41 17.60 27.33
N SER A 36 -51.39 16.73 27.47
CA SER A 36 -50.75 16.13 28.68
C SER A 36 -51.43 14.87 29.28
N VAL A 37 -50.63 13.83 29.62
CA VAL A 37 -50.88 12.78 30.66
C VAL A 37 -51.96 11.72 30.29
N SER A 38 -51.90 10.43 30.66
CA SER A 38 -51.00 9.65 31.56
C SER A 38 -50.62 8.26 31.00
N THR A 39 -49.54 7.68 31.52
CA THR A 39 -49.36 6.21 31.56
C THR A 39 -50.16 5.58 32.71
N ARG A 40 -50.51 4.29 32.58
CA ARG A 40 -50.39 3.28 33.65
C ARG A 40 -50.51 1.85 33.08
N ALA A 41 -49.80 0.90 33.67
CA ALA A 41 -49.98 -0.53 33.43
C ALA A 41 -50.38 -1.23 34.75
N THR A 42 -51.33 -2.17 34.68
CA THR A 42 -51.71 -3.09 35.76
C THR A 42 -52.35 -4.35 35.15
N ALA A 43 -51.83 -5.52 35.52
CA ALA A 43 -52.53 -6.81 35.42
C ALA A 43 -52.91 -7.27 36.86
N PRO A 44 -53.52 -8.44 37.10
CA PRO A 44 -54.17 -9.40 36.19
C PRO A 44 -55.64 -9.72 36.60
N ALA A 45 -56.35 -10.53 35.80
CA ALA A 45 -57.58 -11.22 36.24
C ALA A 45 -57.83 -12.51 35.43
N PHE A 46 -58.39 -13.54 36.08
CA PHE A 46 -58.83 -14.80 35.44
C PHE A 46 -60.16 -14.61 34.68
N GLY A 47 -60.34 -15.32 33.57
CA GLY A 47 -61.62 -15.41 32.84
C GLY A 47 -61.65 -16.59 31.86
N PHE A 48 -62.43 -17.63 32.16
CA PHE A 48 -62.37 -18.92 31.48
C PHE A 48 -63.62 -19.16 30.60
N THR A 49 -63.50 -19.02 29.28
CA THR A 49 -64.51 -19.49 28.32
C THR A 49 -63.89 -20.06 27.05
N LYS A 50 -64.20 -21.32 26.73
CA LYS A 50 -63.83 -21.96 25.47
C LYS A 50 -64.65 -21.39 24.31
N ARG A 51 -64.03 -21.16 23.16
CA ARG A 51 -64.67 -21.35 21.85
C ARG A 51 -63.69 -21.94 20.85
N PHE A 52 -64.12 -22.99 20.16
CA PHE A 52 -63.41 -23.56 19.01
C PHE A 52 -63.72 -22.73 17.78
N GLU A 53 -62.69 -22.30 17.05
CA GLU A 53 -62.84 -21.91 15.65
C GLU A 53 -61.58 -22.35 14.88
N LYS A 54 -61.76 -23.07 13.77
CA LYS A 54 -60.66 -23.58 12.94
C LYS A 54 -60.39 -22.60 11.81
N GLN A 55 -59.24 -21.94 11.79
CA GLN A 55 -58.73 -21.29 10.58
C GLN A 55 -57.23 -21.53 10.38
N ALA A 56 -56.89 -21.76 9.11
CA ALA A 56 -55.59 -22.01 8.49
C ALA A 56 -54.33 -22.01 9.40
N LEU A 57 -53.71 -23.19 9.51
CA LEU A 57 -52.25 -23.27 9.67
C LEU A 57 -51.59 -22.60 8.46
N ALA A 58 -51.12 -21.37 8.63
CA ALA A 58 -50.22 -20.73 7.69
C ALA A 58 -48.86 -21.44 7.78
N THR A 59 -48.65 -22.45 6.93
CA THR A 59 -47.39 -23.18 6.85
C THR A 59 -46.27 -22.22 6.46
N ASN A 60 -45.51 -21.75 7.46
CA ASN A 60 -44.26 -21.05 7.21
C ASN A 60 -43.31 -22.04 6.51
N ILE A 61 -43.23 -21.93 5.19
CA ILE A 61 -42.22 -22.61 4.37
C ILE A 61 -40.89 -21.92 4.69
N VAL A 62 -40.28 -22.35 5.79
CA VAL A 62 -38.87 -22.07 6.09
C VAL A 62 -38.08 -22.62 4.91
N ARG A 63 -37.56 -21.73 4.07
CA ARG A 63 -36.54 -22.09 3.09
C ARG A 63 -35.27 -22.41 3.87
N LEU A 64 -35.16 -23.66 4.31
CA LEU A 64 -33.91 -24.27 4.70
C LEU A 64 -32.97 -24.17 3.52
N TYR A 65 -32.07 -23.18 3.57
CA TYR A 65 -30.87 -23.22 2.76
C TYR A 65 -30.05 -24.39 3.29
N SER A 66 -29.93 -25.43 2.46
CA SER A 66 -29.14 -26.61 2.78
C SER A 66 -27.64 -26.27 2.69
N SER A 67 -27.12 -25.56 3.69
CA SER A 67 -25.76 -25.83 4.15
C SER A 67 -25.66 -27.34 4.40
N LYS A 68 -24.62 -27.99 3.88
CA LYS A 68 -24.40 -29.41 4.17
C LYS A 68 -24.28 -29.53 5.70
N SER A 69 -25.13 -30.33 6.34
CA SER A 69 -25.02 -30.59 7.77
C SER A 69 -23.85 -31.55 8.00
N TYR A 70 -22.65 -31.00 8.00
CA TYR A 70 -21.46 -31.70 8.46
C TYR A 70 -21.66 -32.11 9.94
N PRO A 71 -21.19 -33.30 10.35
CA PRO A 71 -21.12 -33.71 11.76
C PRO A 71 -20.36 -32.70 12.62
N ASP A 72 -20.47 -32.82 13.95
CA ASP A 72 -19.69 -31.99 14.86
C ASP A 72 -18.18 -32.20 14.62
N HIS A 73 -17.46 -31.10 14.36
CA HIS A 73 -16.08 -31.13 13.87
C HIS A 73 -15.26 -29.95 14.36
N ILE A 74 -13.98 -30.20 14.58
CA ILE A 74 -13.00 -29.21 15.05
C ILE A 74 -12.17 -28.75 13.85
N VAL A 75 -12.26 -27.45 13.54
CA VAL A 75 -11.47 -26.81 12.49
C VAL A 75 -10.11 -26.42 13.07
N VAL A 76 -9.07 -27.16 12.71
CA VAL A 76 -7.70 -26.91 13.16
C VAL A 76 -7.13 -25.74 12.36
N GLY A 77 -6.83 -24.63 13.04
CA GLY A 77 -6.16 -23.47 12.46
C GLY A 77 -4.62 -23.57 12.52
N MET A 78 -3.94 -22.79 11.69
CA MET A 78 -2.47 -22.65 11.69
C MET A 78 -1.99 -22.12 13.06
N PRO A 79 -1.19 -22.89 13.83
CA PRO A 79 -0.83 -22.56 15.20
C PRO A 79 0.22 -21.45 15.31
N ALA A 80 0.15 -20.68 16.39
CA ALA A 80 1.13 -19.66 16.75
C ALA A 80 2.33 -20.27 17.50
N LEU A 81 3.26 -20.92 16.78
CA LEU A 81 4.45 -21.55 17.38
C LEU A 81 5.47 -20.55 17.95
N SER A 82 5.24 -19.25 17.82
CA SER A 82 6.01 -18.19 18.50
C SER A 82 5.15 -16.94 18.73
N PRO A 83 5.31 -16.21 19.85
CA PRO A 83 4.59 -14.94 20.11
C PRO A 83 4.81 -13.83 19.07
N THR A 84 5.78 -13.98 18.15
CA THR A 84 6.05 -13.02 17.06
C THR A 84 5.74 -13.57 15.67
N MET A 85 5.05 -14.70 15.58
CA MET A 85 4.70 -15.36 14.32
C MET A 85 3.37 -14.82 13.76
N SER A 86 3.39 -14.27 12.54
CA SER A 86 2.17 -13.88 11.81
C SER A 86 1.81 -14.86 10.69
N GLN A 87 2.79 -15.57 10.16
CA GLN A 87 2.66 -16.48 9.02
C GLN A 87 3.66 -17.64 9.13
N GLY A 88 3.32 -18.80 8.57
CA GLY A 88 4.14 -20.01 8.52
C GLY A 88 3.92 -20.81 7.24
N SER A 89 4.71 -21.87 7.04
CA SER A 89 4.56 -22.79 5.90
C SER A 89 4.31 -24.21 6.38
N VAL A 90 3.43 -24.93 5.70
CA VAL A 90 3.19 -26.36 5.93
C VAL A 90 4.36 -27.13 5.32
N GLY A 91 5.15 -27.79 6.17
CA GLY A 91 6.18 -28.75 5.77
C GLY A 91 5.54 -30.11 5.47
N GLN A 92 5.93 -31.15 6.22
CA GLN A 92 5.47 -32.53 6.00
C GLN A 92 4.36 -32.94 6.99
N TRP A 93 3.20 -33.34 6.46
CA TRP A 93 2.17 -34.07 7.22
C TRP A 93 2.69 -35.45 7.66
N LYS A 94 2.54 -35.78 8.95
CA LYS A 94 2.94 -37.07 9.55
C LYS A 94 1.74 -38.03 9.69
N LYS A 95 0.52 -37.49 9.75
CA LYS A 95 -0.77 -38.21 9.75
C LYS A 95 -1.50 -38.03 8.41
N GLN A 96 -2.32 -39.00 8.02
CA GLN A 96 -3.13 -39.00 6.79
C GLN A 96 -4.64 -38.92 7.11
N PRO A 97 -5.50 -38.50 6.16
CA PRO A 97 -6.94 -38.47 6.37
C PRO A 97 -7.52 -39.87 6.65
N GLY A 98 -8.08 -40.04 7.84
CA GLY A 98 -8.52 -41.33 8.41
C GLY A 98 -7.70 -41.80 9.61
N ASP A 99 -6.50 -41.26 9.84
CA ASP A 99 -5.68 -41.65 10.99
C ASP A 99 -6.27 -41.14 12.31
N LYS A 100 -6.22 -41.98 13.35
CA LYS A 100 -6.45 -41.55 14.74
C LYS A 100 -5.30 -40.65 15.21
N VAL A 101 -5.65 -39.63 15.98
CA VAL A 101 -4.78 -38.67 16.65
C VAL A 101 -5.00 -38.81 18.15
N GLU A 102 -3.92 -38.98 18.91
CA GLU A 102 -3.93 -39.01 20.38
C GLU A 102 -3.18 -37.77 20.95
N PRO A 103 -3.49 -37.28 22.16
CA PRO A 103 -2.83 -36.12 22.73
C PRO A 103 -1.30 -36.27 22.82
N GLY A 104 -0.56 -35.43 22.10
CA GLY A 104 0.89 -35.50 21.91
C GLY A 104 1.34 -36.06 20.56
N ASP A 105 0.42 -36.52 19.69
CA ASP A 105 0.75 -36.89 18.31
C ASP A 105 1.12 -35.66 17.47
N VAL A 106 2.23 -35.75 16.74
CA VAL A 106 2.59 -34.78 15.70
C VAL A 106 1.65 -34.96 14.49
N LEU A 107 0.88 -33.92 14.16
CA LEU A 107 0.07 -33.88 12.94
C LEU A 107 0.93 -33.56 11.71
N VAL A 108 1.71 -32.48 11.82
CA VAL A 108 2.38 -31.82 10.71
C VAL A 108 3.60 -31.05 11.19
N GLU A 109 4.66 -31.09 10.40
CA GLU A 109 5.88 -30.34 10.60
C GLU A 109 5.76 -28.96 9.94
N ILE A 110 5.95 -27.88 10.70
CA ILE A 110 5.72 -26.49 10.26
C ILE A 110 7.05 -25.77 10.09
N GLU A 111 7.27 -25.22 8.89
CA GLU A 111 8.44 -24.41 8.56
C GLU A 111 8.19 -22.93 8.91
N THR A 112 9.05 -22.36 9.76
CA THR A 112 9.02 -20.93 10.13
C THR A 112 10.33 -20.23 9.75
N ASP A 113 10.32 -18.89 9.78
CA ASP A 113 11.51 -18.02 9.58
C ASP A 113 12.62 -18.20 10.66
N LYS A 114 12.45 -19.11 11.64
CA LYS A 114 13.41 -19.35 12.72
C LYS A 114 13.77 -20.81 12.93
N ALA A 115 12.82 -21.72 12.76
CA ALA A 115 13.03 -23.17 12.86
C ALA A 115 11.94 -23.94 12.09
N GLN A 116 12.25 -25.18 11.76
CA GLN A 116 11.25 -26.21 11.45
C GLN A 116 10.83 -26.84 12.78
N MET A 117 9.53 -26.96 13.03
CA MET A 117 8.96 -27.37 14.32
C MET A 117 7.74 -28.27 14.13
N ASP A 118 7.70 -29.37 14.87
CA ASP A 118 6.59 -30.30 14.87
C ASP A 118 5.37 -29.72 15.62
N PHE A 119 4.18 -29.82 15.02
CA PHE A 119 2.92 -29.45 15.66
C PHE A 119 2.23 -30.68 16.25
N GLU A 120 2.36 -30.82 17.58
CA GLU A 120 1.63 -31.78 18.40
C GLU A 120 0.19 -31.32 18.65
N TYR A 121 -0.78 -32.22 18.50
CA TYR A 121 -2.19 -31.94 18.83
C TYR A 121 -2.52 -32.39 20.25
N GLN A 122 -3.44 -31.69 20.94
CA GLN A 122 -3.69 -31.88 22.37
C GLN A 122 -5.02 -32.56 22.72
N GLU A 123 -5.86 -32.84 21.72
CA GLU A 123 -7.17 -33.48 21.87
C GLU A 123 -7.18 -34.81 21.11
N GLU A 124 -8.10 -35.72 21.46
CA GLU A 124 -8.26 -37.00 20.76
C GLU A 124 -9.27 -36.90 19.60
N GLY A 125 -9.05 -37.66 18.53
CA GLY A 125 -9.99 -37.72 17.40
C GLY A 125 -9.40 -38.36 16.15
N TYR A 126 -10.03 -38.13 15.01
CA TYR A 126 -9.64 -38.63 13.69
C TYR A 126 -9.42 -37.48 12.72
N LEU A 127 -8.32 -37.52 11.97
CA LEU A 127 -8.01 -36.52 10.95
C LEU A 127 -8.94 -36.69 9.74
N ALA A 128 -10.02 -35.91 9.65
CA ALA A 128 -11.05 -36.10 8.63
C ALA A 128 -10.66 -35.56 7.24
N LYS A 129 -9.96 -34.42 7.20
CA LYS A 129 -9.56 -33.75 5.95
C LYS A 129 -8.37 -32.83 6.16
N ILE A 130 -7.35 -32.93 5.30
CA ILE A 130 -6.32 -31.90 5.12
C ILE A 130 -6.88 -30.84 4.17
N ILE A 131 -6.79 -29.56 4.56
CA ILE A 131 -7.24 -28.41 3.75
C ILE A 131 -6.06 -27.83 2.95
N LEU A 132 -4.86 -27.81 3.54
CA LEU A 132 -3.65 -27.27 2.92
C LEU A 132 -2.55 -28.34 2.81
N ASP A 133 -2.22 -28.70 1.56
CA ASP A 133 -1.25 -29.74 1.24
C ASP A 133 0.20 -29.41 1.65
N THR A 134 1.01 -30.47 1.78
CA THR A 134 2.46 -30.44 1.95
C THR A 134 3.14 -29.39 1.06
N GLY A 135 3.88 -28.46 1.67
CA GLY A 135 4.65 -27.43 0.97
C GLY A 135 3.92 -26.11 0.70
N ALA A 136 2.69 -25.92 1.18
CA ALA A 136 1.97 -24.65 1.11
C ALA A 136 2.64 -23.56 1.99
N LYS A 137 2.80 -22.34 1.47
CA LYS A 137 3.67 -21.28 2.06
C LYS A 137 2.93 -20.00 2.40
N ASP A 138 3.50 -19.24 3.34
CA ASP A 138 3.03 -17.91 3.78
C ASP A 138 1.55 -17.90 4.25
N ILE A 139 1.14 -18.97 4.94
CA ILE A 139 -0.19 -19.14 5.52
C ILE A 139 -0.25 -18.34 6.83
N ASN A 140 -1.26 -17.48 6.99
CA ASN A 140 -1.44 -16.71 8.22
C ASN A 140 -1.83 -17.62 9.40
N VAL A 141 -1.43 -17.26 10.61
CA VAL A 141 -1.93 -17.86 11.86
C VAL A 141 -3.47 -17.82 11.90
N GLU A 142 -4.10 -18.79 12.56
CA GLU A 142 -5.56 -19.03 12.60
C GLU A 142 -6.21 -19.52 11.27
N THR A 143 -5.52 -19.48 10.12
CA THR A 143 -6.08 -20.03 8.86
C THR A 143 -6.34 -21.54 8.98
N PRO A 144 -7.51 -22.07 8.60
CA PRO A 144 -7.79 -23.51 8.63
C PRO A 144 -6.78 -24.35 7.83
N ILE A 145 -6.12 -25.30 8.50
CA ILE A 145 -5.16 -26.25 7.91
C ILE A 145 -5.74 -27.66 7.75
N ALA A 146 -6.63 -28.07 8.67
CA ALA A 146 -7.24 -29.41 8.68
C ALA A 146 -8.56 -29.44 9.47
N ILE A 147 -9.26 -30.56 9.40
CA ILE A 147 -10.47 -30.86 10.17
C ILE A 147 -10.26 -32.16 10.95
N ILE A 148 -10.59 -32.15 12.24
CA ILE A 148 -10.61 -33.32 13.12
C ILE A 148 -12.06 -33.58 13.57
N VAL A 149 -12.42 -34.85 13.73
CA VAL A 149 -13.76 -35.31 14.14
C VAL A 149 -13.62 -36.41 15.19
N GLU A 150 -14.56 -36.47 16.14
CA GLU A 150 -14.52 -37.44 17.25
C GLU A 150 -14.70 -38.90 16.79
N ASN A 151 -15.53 -39.15 15.77
CA ASN A 151 -15.85 -40.50 15.27
C ASN A 151 -15.21 -40.83 13.92
N GLU A 152 -14.78 -42.08 13.76
CA GLU A 152 -14.23 -42.62 12.51
C GLU A 152 -15.26 -42.63 11.36
N GLU A 153 -16.54 -42.85 11.67
CA GLU A 153 -17.63 -42.94 10.69
C GLU A 153 -17.85 -41.62 9.93
N ASP A 154 -17.66 -40.49 10.63
CA ASP A 154 -17.91 -39.14 10.11
C ASP A 154 -16.81 -38.64 9.16
N VAL A 155 -15.61 -39.24 9.18
CA VAL A 155 -14.49 -38.95 8.26
C VAL A 155 -14.93 -39.04 6.78
N ALA A 156 -15.90 -39.91 6.48
CA ALA A 156 -16.44 -40.05 5.13
C ALA A 156 -17.17 -38.78 4.62
N ALA A 157 -17.77 -37.98 5.51
CA ALA A 157 -18.55 -36.80 5.13
C ALA A 157 -17.67 -35.63 4.65
N PHE A 158 -16.48 -35.47 5.20
CA PHE A 158 -15.59 -34.32 4.94
C PHE A 158 -14.77 -34.42 3.65
N LYS A 159 -14.92 -35.51 2.87
CA LYS A 159 -14.20 -35.72 1.61
C LYS A 159 -14.44 -34.60 0.60
N ASP A 160 -15.69 -34.11 0.52
CA ASP A 160 -16.14 -33.00 -0.33
C ASP A 160 -16.29 -31.66 0.43
N TYR A 161 -15.50 -31.46 1.49
CA TYR A 161 -15.43 -30.19 2.22
C TYR A 161 -14.59 -29.16 1.47
N THR A 162 -15.06 -27.90 1.46
CA THR A 162 -14.43 -26.75 0.81
C THR A 162 -14.50 -25.54 1.73
N VAL A 163 -13.50 -24.65 1.67
CA VAL A 163 -13.33 -23.51 2.61
C VAL A 163 -14.53 -22.53 2.66
N GLU A 164 -15.42 -22.53 1.66
CA GLU A 164 -16.68 -21.77 1.70
C GLU A 164 -17.70 -22.31 2.72
N ASP A 165 -17.63 -23.61 3.09
CA ASP A 165 -18.41 -24.19 4.20
C ASP A 165 -17.77 -23.90 5.57
N SER A 166 -16.54 -23.36 5.63
CA SER A 166 -15.90 -22.86 6.87
C SER A 166 -16.47 -21.50 7.29
N GLY A 167 -17.77 -21.45 7.56
CA GLY A 167 -18.49 -20.24 7.91
C GLY A 167 -17.87 -19.54 9.13
N SER A 168 -17.34 -18.33 8.92
CA SER A 168 -16.56 -17.61 9.94
C SER A 168 -17.37 -17.34 11.21
N SER A 169 -17.10 -18.12 12.25
CA SER A 169 -17.81 -18.15 13.54
C SER A 169 -17.47 -16.94 14.40
N LYS A 170 -17.96 -15.77 13.99
CA LYS A 170 -17.95 -14.54 14.80
C LYS A 170 -18.48 -14.85 16.21
N PRO A 171 -17.74 -14.58 17.31
CA PRO A 171 -18.11 -15.04 18.64
C PRO A 171 -19.50 -14.59 19.08
N ALA A 172 -20.32 -15.56 19.53
CA ALA A 172 -21.61 -15.31 20.15
C ALA A 172 -21.45 -15.07 21.67
N PRO A 173 -22.04 -14.00 22.25
CA PRO A 173 -21.91 -13.67 23.66
C PRO A 173 -22.79 -14.55 24.56
N LYS A 174 -22.39 -14.68 25.84
CA LYS A 174 -23.21 -15.27 26.91
C LYS A 174 -23.91 -14.18 27.74
N GLU A 175 -25.20 -14.38 27.97
CA GLU A 175 -25.99 -13.81 29.09
C GLU A 175 -25.77 -14.68 30.36
N GLU A 176 -26.10 -14.32 31.60
CA GLU A 176 -26.68 -13.12 32.25
C GLU A 176 -26.03 -13.04 33.68
N THR A 177 -26.24 -12.11 34.61
CA THR A 177 -27.16 -10.95 34.77
C THR A 177 -26.52 -9.87 35.66
N SER A 178 -26.92 -8.61 35.51
CA SER A 178 -27.47 -7.77 36.59
C SER A 178 -27.57 -6.28 36.20
N ALA A 179 -28.64 -5.63 36.64
CA ALA A 179 -28.96 -4.21 36.47
C ALA A 179 -29.17 -3.58 37.88
N PRO A 180 -29.45 -2.26 38.05
CA PRO A 180 -29.72 -1.21 37.05
C PRO A 180 -29.09 0.19 37.31
N ALA A 181 -29.16 1.09 36.32
CA ALA A 181 -29.80 2.43 36.43
C ALA A 181 -29.61 3.32 35.18
N THR A 182 -30.68 4.01 34.76
CA THR A 182 -30.77 5.29 33.98
C THR A 182 -29.55 5.84 33.22
N GLN A 183 -29.67 6.37 31.99
CA GLN A 183 -30.71 7.31 31.52
C GLN A 183 -30.85 7.29 29.97
N SER A 184 -31.93 7.89 29.42
CA SER A 184 -32.20 7.97 27.97
C SER A 184 -31.63 9.25 27.32
N GLU A 185 -31.34 9.22 26.02
CA GLU A 185 -32.02 10.09 25.02
C GLU A 185 -31.89 9.52 23.58
N SER A 186 -32.61 10.12 22.62
CA SER A 186 -33.10 9.52 21.37
C SER A 186 -32.15 9.56 20.17
N ALA A 187 -32.24 8.55 19.30
CA ALA A 187 -31.96 8.69 17.86
C ALA A 187 -33.18 9.28 17.12
N PRO A 188 -33.03 9.71 15.86
CA PRO A 188 -34.12 9.53 14.89
C PRO A 188 -33.66 8.94 13.54
N GLU A 189 -34.57 8.20 12.89
CA GLU A 189 -34.40 7.61 11.55
C GLU A 189 -34.66 8.61 10.39
N PRO A 190 -34.25 8.28 9.15
CA PRO A 190 -34.33 9.17 7.98
C PRO A 190 -35.61 9.01 7.12
N THR A 191 -36.01 10.06 6.39
CA THR A 191 -36.92 10.05 5.20
C THR A 191 -37.06 11.49 4.64
N PRO A 192 -37.60 11.77 3.43
CA PRO A 192 -37.26 11.19 2.11
C PRO A 192 -37.11 12.27 0.98
N ALA A 193 -36.89 11.82 -0.27
CA ALA A 193 -36.89 12.59 -1.55
C ALA A 193 -35.69 13.56 -1.77
N SER A 194 -35.20 13.82 -3.00
CA SER A 194 -35.86 13.90 -4.32
C SER A 194 -34.95 13.55 -5.53
N LYS A 195 -35.45 13.70 -6.77
CA LYS A 195 -34.80 13.31 -8.04
C LYS A 195 -34.64 14.50 -9.03
N PRO A 196 -33.42 14.71 -9.56
CA PRO A 196 -33.19 15.06 -10.97
C PRO A 196 -32.37 13.95 -11.67
N ALA A 197 -32.78 13.40 -12.81
CA ALA A 197 -32.66 13.95 -14.18
C ALA A 197 -31.26 13.70 -14.79
N ALA A 198 -31.21 13.14 -16.01
CA ALA A 198 -29.99 12.61 -16.64
C ALA A 198 -29.63 13.34 -17.96
N PRO A 199 -28.33 13.46 -18.30
CA PRO A 199 -27.89 13.90 -19.63
C PRO A 199 -28.12 12.83 -20.71
N ALA A 200 -28.07 13.25 -21.98
CA ALA A 200 -28.56 12.47 -23.12
C ALA A 200 -27.56 11.44 -23.69
N LYS A 201 -28.09 10.53 -24.51
CA LYS A 201 -27.34 9.53 -25.27
C LYS A 201 -26.77 10.13 -26.55
N THR A 202 -25.53 9.80 -26.90
CA THR A 202 -25.08 9.80 -28.30
C THR A 202 -25.59 8.55 -29.02
N THR A 203 -25.76 8.64 -30.34
CA THR A 203 -26.45 7.64 -31.16
C THR A 203 -25.51 6.73 -31.93
N SER A 204 -25.75 5.41 -31.88
CA SER A 204 -25.23 4.45 -32.86
C SER A 204 -26.25 3.35 -33.16
N SER A 205 -26.34 2.99 -34.44
CA SER A 205 -27.15 1.90 -35.01
C SER A 205 -26.75 1.77 -36.50
N PRO A 206 -26.81 0.58 -37.15
CA PRO A 206 -27.30 -0.70 -36.64
C PRO A 206 -26.18 -1.73 -36.43
N GLY A 207 -26.01 -2.15 -35.18
CA GLY A 207 -25.38 -3.41 -34.80
C GLY A 207 -26.26 -4.08 -33.74
N SER A 208 -26.38 -5.41 -33.76
CA SER A 208 -27.25 -6.14 -32.82
C SER A 208 -26.83 -5.86 -31.37
N ARG A 209 -27.75 -5.31 -30.57
CA ARG A 209 -27.47 -4.98 -29.16
C ARG A 209 -27.44 -6.26 -28.33
N ILE A 210 -26.26 -6.87 -28.22
CA ILE A 210 -26.02 -8.06 -27.41
C ILE A 210 -26.30 -7.74 -25.93
N PHE A 211 -27.27 -8.44 -25.34
CA PHE A 211 -27.56 -8.32 -23.91
C PHE A 211 -26.67 -9.31 -23.15
N VAL A 212 -25.83 -8.81 -22.26
CA VAL A 212 -24.87 -9.62 -21.48
C VAL A 212 -25.03 -9.28 -20.00
N SER A 213 -24.98 -10.28 -19.12
CA SER A 213 -24.93 -10.04 -17.68
C SER A 213 -23.52 -9.57 -17.24
N PRO A 214 -23.37 -8.74 -16.19
CA PRO A 214 -22.06 -8.17 -15.83
C PRO A 214 -20.98 -9.23 -15.59
N LEU A 215 -21.32 -10.31 -14.88
CA LEU A 215 -20.43 -11.42 -14.56
C LEU A 215 -20.15 -12.34 -15.77
N ALA A 216 -21.03 -12.36 -16.78
CA ALA A 216 -20.71 -13.00 -18.05
C ALA A 216 -19.76 -12.14 -18.91
N ARG A 217 -19.76 -10.81 -18.74
CA ARG A 217 -18.82 -9.95 -19.47
C ARG A 217 -17.39 -10.15 -18.99
N SER A 218 -17.14 -10.14 -17.68
CA SER A 218 -15.78 -10.33 -17.15
C SER A 218 -15.20 -11.68 -17.59
N ILE A 219 -15.95 -12.76 -17.45
CA ILE A 219 -15.51 -14.11 -17.89
C ILE A 219 -15.24 -14.16 -19.40
N ALA A 220 -16.02 -13.46 -20.23
CA ALA A 220 -15.73 -13.39 -21.67
C ALA A 220 -14.50 -12.54 -22.01
N GLU A 221 -14.20 -11.50 -21.23
CA GLU A 221 -13.01 -10.66 -21.37
C GLU A 221 -11.75 -11.38 -20.85
N GLU A 222 -11.88 -12.21 -19.81
CA GLU A 222 -10.84 -13.07 -19.22
C GLU A 222 -10.49 -14.27 -20.13
N GLU A 223 -11.50 -14.98 -20.64
CA GLU A 223 -11.35 -16.17 -21.51
C GLU A 223 -11.24 -15.83 -23.02
N GLY A 224 -11.19 -14.54 -23.38
CA GLY A 224 -11.07 -14.08 -24.77
C GLY A 224 -12.24 -14.44 -25.70
N VAL A 225 -13.43 -14.68 -25.13
CA VAL A 225 -14.60 -15.20 -25.87
C VAL A 225 -15.35 -14.07 -26.57
N ASP A 226 -15.42 -14.15 -27.91
CA ASP A 226 -16.20 -13.24 -28.74
C ASP A 226 -17.71 -13.39 -28.47
N LEU A 227 -18.25 -12.44 -27.70
CA LEU A 227 -19.66 -12.33 -27.31
C LEU A 227 -20.64 -12.29 -28.49
N SER A 228 -20.20 -11.98 -29.72
CA SER A 228 -21.05 -12.04 -30.91
C SER A 228 -21.38 -13.46 -31.36
N LYS A 229 -20.60 -14.45 -30.93
CA LYS A 229 -20.74 -15.88 -31.30
C LYS A 229 -21.50 -16.71 -30.25
N VAL A 230 -21.75 -16.14 -29.06
CA VAL A 230 -22.42 -16.84 -27.94
C VAL A 230 -23.93 -16.54 -27.95
N THR A 231 -24.76 -17.57 -28.09
CA THR A 231 -26.23 -17.42 -28.01
C THR A 231 -26.66 -17.38 -26.54
N GLY A 232 -27.27 -16.27 -26.10
CA GLY A 232 -27.66 -16.06 -24.71
C GLY A 232 -28.98 -16.71 -24.32
N THR A 233 -28.97 -17.60 -23.33
CA THR A 233 -30.15 -18.37 -22.86
C THR A 233 -30.95 -17.62 -21.78
N GLY A 234 -30.39 -16.55 -21.20
CA GLY A 234 -31.01 -15.81 -20.09
C GLY A 234 -32.19 -14.91 -20.51
N PRO A 235 -32.95 -14.36 -19.53
CA PRO A 235 -34.17 -13.59 -19.79
C PRO A 235 -33.98 -12.41 -20.76
N ARG A 236 -34.81 -12.40 -21.82
CA ARG A 236 -34.73 -11.51 -22.99
C ARG A 236 -33.47 -11.73 -23.87
N GLY A 237 -33.03 -12.98 -24.03
CA GLY A 237 -31.89 -13.34 -24.89
C GLY A 237 -30.55 -12.86 -24.32
N ARG A 238 -30.39 -12.94 -23.00
CA ARG A 238 -29.23 -12.41 -22.28
C ARG A 238 -28.17 -13.49 -22.10
N ILE A 239 -26.92 -13.21 -22.50
CA ILE A 239 -25.77 -14.08 -22.22
C ILE A 239 -25.51 -14.11 -20.70
N VAL A 240 -25.55 -15.31 -20.13
CA VAL A 240 -25.22 -15.62 -18.73
C VAL A 240 -23.99 -16.54 -18.65
N LYS A 241 -23.37 -16.64 -17.46
CA LYS A 241 -22.13 -17.42 -17.23
C LYS A 241 -22.14 -18.81 -17.88
N SER A 242 -23.24 -19.55 -17.71
CA SER A 242 -23.43 -20.88 -18.28
C SER A 242 -23.39 -20.95 -19.81
N ASP A 243 -23.67 -19.85 -20.52
CA ASP A 243 -23.68 -19.82 -21.99
C ASP A 243 -22.24 -19.74 -22.54
N ILE A 244 -21.36 -19.01 -21.84
CA ILE A 244 -19.93 -18.90 -22.16
C ILE A 244 -19.22 -20.21 -21.80
N GLU A 245 -19.50 -20.77 -20.62
CA GLU A 245 -18.97 -22.08 -20.23
C GLU A 245 -19.39 -23.19 -21.22
N LYS A 246 -20.64 -23.15 -21.71
CA LYS A 246 -21.09 -24.06 -22.77
C LYS A 246 -20.38 -23.81 -24.08
N PHE A 247 -20.17 -22.55 -24.48
CA PHE A 247 -19.45 -22.21 -25.71
C PHE A 247 -18.00 -22.73 -25.67
N LEU A 248 -17.27 -22.49 -24.58
CA LEU A 248 -15.93 -23.03 -24.32
C LEU A 248 -15.92 -24.57 -24.38
N LYS A 249 -16.90 -25.23 -23.76
CA LYS A 249 -17.04 -26.70 -23.76
C LYS A 249 -17.54 -27.29 -25.08
N SER A 250 -18.01 -26.46 -26.03
CA SER A 250 -18.59 -26.90 -27.32
C SER A 250 -17.72 -26.52 -28.53
N ALA A 251 -16.53 -25.97 -28.32
CA ALA A 251 -15.60 -25.65 -29.39
C ALA A 251 -15.18 -26.94 -30.15
N PRO A 252 -15.39 -27.03 -31.48
CA PRO A 252 -15.15 -28.27 -32.21
C PRO A 252 -13.66 -28.55 -32.35
N LYS A 253 -13.20 -29.62 -31.68
CA LYS A 253 -11.88 -30.24 -31.92
C LYS A 253 -11.82 -30.71 -33.37
N ALA A 254 -11.01 -30.04 -34.21
CA ALA A 254 -10.83 -30.39 -35.61
C ALA A 254 -10.27 -31.81 -35.76
N ALA A 255 -10.79 -32.57 -36.73
CA ALA A 255 -10.49 -33.98 -36.92
C ALA A 255 -9.37 -34.23 -37.95
N GLU A 256 -8.81 -35.45 -37.88
CA GLU A 256 -7.63 -35.91 -38.61
C GLU A 256 -7.99 -37.12 -39.51
N ALA A 257 -7.55 -37.12 -40.78
CA ALA A 257 -7.38 -38.27 -41.69
C ALA A 257 -7.30 -37.81 -43.18
N PRO A 258 -6.79 -38.62 -44.14
CA PRO A 258 -5.72 -39.62 -44.05
C PRO A 258 -4.59 -39.35 -45.11
N ALA A 259 -3.61 -40.26 -45.23
CA ALA A 259 -2.35 -40.03 -45.94
C ALA A 259 -2.22 -40.68 -47.34
N ALA A 260 -1.25 -40.20 -48.14
CA ALA A 260 -0.68 -40.91 -49.29
C ALA A 260 0.82 -40.57 -49.49
N THR A 261 1.65 -41.63 -49.52
CA THR A 261 3.09 -41.76 -49.91
C THR A 261 3.76 -40.60 -50.68
N THR A 262 5.03 -40.24 -50.42
CA THR A 262 6.21 -41.05 -50.84
C THR A 262 7.53 -40.85 -50.05
N THR A 263 8.47 -41.78 -50.31
CA THR A 263 9.85 -41.99 -49.82
C THR A 263 10.81 -40.80 -49.67
N ALA A 264 11.70 -40.88 -48.66
CA ALA A 264 13.17 -40.64 -48.66
C ALA A 264 13.65 -40.08 -47.29
N ALA A 265 14.95 -40.18 -46.97
CA ALA A 265 15.45 -40.06 -45.59
C ALA A 265 16.55 -39.01 -45.36
N ALA A 266 16.53 -38.45 -44.15
CA ALA A 266 17.66 -37.97 -43.33
C ALA A 266 18.69 -36.99 -43.94
N ALA A 267 18.51 -35.70 -43.66
CA ALA A 267 19.49 -34.89 -42.89
C ALA A 267 18.79 -33.63 -42.34
N ALA A 268 18.89 -33.36 -41.04
CA ALA A 268 18.14 -32.27 -40.42
C ALA A 268 18.91 -30.94 -40.40
N ALA A 269 18.31 -29.89 -40.94
CA ALA A 269 18.65 -28.49 -40.67
C ALA A 269 17.39 -27.79 -40.13
N PRO A 270 17.47 -27.02 -39.03
CA PRO A 270 16.29 -26.38 -38.43
C PRO A 270 15.88 -25.12 -39.20
N THR A 271 15.00 -25.27 -40.19
CA THR A 271 14.23 -24.14 -40.74
C THR A 271 13.10 -23.72 -39.81
N PRO A 272 12.72 -22.43 -39.79
CA PRO A 272 11.91 -21.87 -38.71
C PRO A 272 10.46 -22.34 -38.75
N THR A 273 9.98 -22.91 -37.64
CA THR A 273 8.56 -23.18 -37.45
C THR A 273 7.79 -21.86 -37.35
N ALA A 274 6.83 -21.65 -38.24
CA ALA A 274 5.95 -20.48 -38.22
C ALA A 274 5.09 -20.51 -36.94
N THR A 275 5.53 -19.80 -35.92
CA THR A 275 4.92 -19.83 -34.59
C THR A 275 3.60 -19.06 -34.62
N THR A 276 2.48 -19.77 -34.39
CA THR A 276 1.19 -19.14 -34.06
C THR A 276 1.39 -18.22 -32.87
N GLY A 277 1.13 -16.92 -33.06
CA GLY A 277 1.69 -15.82 -32.26
C GLY A 277 1.84 -16.10 -30.77
N ALA A 278 3.04 -16.49 -30.36
CA ALA A 278 3.33 -16.73 -28.96
C ALA A 278 3.21 -15.42 -28.19
N VAL A 279 2.38 -15.41 -27.14
CA VAL A 279 2.35 -14.33 -26.15
C VAL A 279 3.66 -14.44 -25.36
N GLY A 280 4.72 -13.80 -25.86
CA GLY A 280 6.07 -13.95 -25.36
C GLY A 280 6.29 -13.23 -24.03
N TYR A 281 6.06 -13.93 -22.93
CA TYR A 281 6.50 -13.53 -21.58
C TYR A 281 7.55 -14.52 -21.05
N THR A 282 8.20 -14.16 -19.94
CA THR A 282 9.17 -15.02 -19.25
C THR A 282 9.14 -14.64 -17.78
N ASP A 283 8.69 -15.56 -16.94
CA ASP A 283 8.56 -15.32 -15.50
C ASP A 283 9.91 -15.46 -14.82
N ILE A 284 10.33 -14.41 -14.11
CA ILE A 284 11.58 -14.37 -13.35
C ILE A 284 11.21 -14.37 -11.86
N PRO A 285 11.57 -15.41 -11.09
CA PRO A 285 11.21 -15.50 -9.68
C PRO A 285 11.83 -14.35 -8.87
N LEU A 286 11.06 -13.79 -7.94
CA LEU A 286 11.52 -12.73 -7.06
C LEU A 286 12.52 -13.27 -6.03
N SER A 287 13.64 -12.58 -5.84
CA SER A 287 14.52 -12.84 -4.70
C SER A 287 13.90 -12.28 -3.40
N ASN A 288 14.16 -12.94 -2.27
CA ASN A 288 13.71 -12.51 -0.95
C ASN A 288 14.03 -11.03 -0.67
N MET A 289 15.27 -10.59 -0.98
CA MET A 289 15.66 -9.17 -0.85
C MET A 289 14.75 -8.22 -1.66
N ARG A 290 14.31 -8.62 -2.87
CA ARG A 290 13.38 -7.83 -3.69
C ARG A 290 11.95 -7.84 -3.13
N GLN A 291 11.49 -8.95 -2.55
CA GLN A 291 10.21 -9.03 -1.84
C GLN A 291 10.19 -8.11 -0.60
N VAL A 292 11.25 -8.12 0.21
CA VAL A 292 11.39 -7.23 1.39
C VAL A 292 11.41 -5.75 0.99
N ILE A 293 12.15 -5.40 -0.07
CA ILE A 293 12.17 -4.03 -0.62
C ILE A 293 10.78 -3.63 -1.14
N ALA A 294 10.09 -4.52 -1.85
CA ALA A 294 8.73 -4.24 -2.37
C ALA A 294 7.72 -4.03 -1.24
N ARG A 295 7.75 -4.85 -0.17
CA ARG A 295 6.91 -4.69 1.04
C ARG A 295 7.15 -3.34 1.69
N ARG A 296 8.41 -2.98 1.99
CA ARG A 296 8.77 -1.69 2.61
C ARG A 296 8.43 -0.48 1.76
N LEU A 297 8.63 -0.52 0.44
CA LEU A 297 8.27 0.59 -0.45
C LEU A 297 6.75 0.76 -0.57
N THR A 298 5.99 -0.34 -0.56
CA THR A 298 4.52 -0.31 -0.58
C THR A 298 3.97 0.28 0.72
N GLU A 299 4.48 -0.19 1.87
CA GLU A 299 4.17 0.31 3.20
C GLU A 299 4.51 1.80 3.35
N ALA A 300 5.71 2.21 2.94
CA ALA A 300 6.13 3.61 2.95
C ALA A 300 5.22 4.48 2.07
N LYS A 301 4.80 3.99 0.90
CA LYS A 301 4.03 4.80 -0.05
C LYS A 301 2.53 4.84 0.22
N SER A 302 1.98 3.87 0.95
CA SER A 302 0.59 3.89 1.41
C SER A 302 0.40 4.63 2.74
N THR A 303 1.38 4.56 3.66
CA THR A 303 1.25 5.14 5.02
C THR A 303 1.80 6.55 5.17
N ILE A 304 2.82 6.95 4.38
CA ILE A 304 3.45 8.27 4.49
C ILE A 304 2.82 9.23 3.47
N PRO A 305 2.13 10.32 3.90
CA PRO A 305 1.64 11.36 3.00
C PRO A 305 2.83 12.18 2.47
N HIS A 306 3.39 11.73 1.35
CA HIS A 306 4.50 12.38 0.68
C HIS A 306 4.05 13.68 0.01
N TYR A 307 4.75 14.77 0.29
CA TYR A 307 4.79 15.96 -0.57
C TYR A 307 6.22 16.21 -1.05
N TYR A 308 6.37 17.07 -2.06
CA TYR A 308 7.64 17.29 -2.76
C TYR A 308 7.97 18.79 -2.85
N LEU A 309 9.22 19.15 -2.55
CA LEU A 309 9.75 20.51 -2.69
C LEU A 309 11.02 20.48 -3.55
N THR A 310 11.01 21.15 -4.71
CA THR A 310 12.19 21.24 -5.60
C THR A 310 12.82 22.62 -5.54
N ALA A 311 14.13 22.67 -5.25
CA ALA A 311 14.94 23.88 -5.32
C ALA A 311 15.97 23.81 -6.45
N ASN A 312 16.22 24.96 -7.07
CA ASN A 312 17.33 25.17 -8.00
C ASN A 312 18.49 25.84 -7.25
N ILE A 313 19.68 25.25 -7.34
CA ILE A 313 20.87 25.60 -6.54
C ILE A 313 22.06 25.85 -7.47
N ASN A 314 22.73 27.01 -7.34
CA ASN A 314 23.95 27.32 -8.07
C ASN A 314 25.18 26.62 -7.44
N MET A 315 25.79 25.70 -8.19
CA MET A 315 26.93 24.89 -7.77
C MET A 315 28.30 25.49 -8.15
N ASP A 316 28.36 26.64 -8.82
CA ASP A 316 29.61 27.25 -9.31
C ASP A 316 30.67 27.43 -8.21
N LYS A 317 30.25 27.87 -7.01
CA LYS A 317 31.18 28.09 -5.88
C LYS A 317 31.69 26.76 -5.32
N VAL A 318 30.83 25.75 -5.17
CA VAL A 318 31.21 24.38 -4.73
C VAL A 318 32.13 23.71 -5.74
N ILE A 319 31.85 23.82 -7.04
CA ILE A 319 32.69 23.24 -8.09
C ILE A 319 34.10 23.87 -8.08
N LYS A 320 34.20 25.20 -7.92
CA LYS A 320 35.48 25.90 -7.78
C LYS A 320 36.23 25.49 -6.50
N LEU A 321 35.56 25.47 -5.35
CA LEU A 321 36.15 25.09 -4.07
C LEU A 321 36.65 23.63 -4.09
N ARG A 322 35.84 22.70 -4.58
CA ARG A 322 36.21 21.28 -4.77
C ARG A 322 37.46 21.14 -5.64
N SER A 323 37.55 21.88 -6.74
CA SER A 323 38.72 21.84 -7.63
C SER A 323 39.98 22.39 -6.96
N SER A 324 39.88 23.48 -6.19
CA SER A 324 41.00 24.03 -5.41
C SER A 324 41.49 23.09 -4.30
N LEU A 325 40.56 22.52 -3.52
CA LEU A 325 40.88 21.56 -2.47
C LEU A 325 41.50 20.27 -3.04
N ASN A 326 40.95 19.73 -4.14
CA ASN A 326 41.51 18.55 -4.80
C ASN A 326 42.89 18.80 -5.43
N ALA A 327 43.20 20.03 -5.86
CA ALA A 327 44.54 20.40 -6.32
C ALA A 327 45.54 20.45 -5.15
N THR A 328 45.12 20.95 -3.99
CA THR A 328 45.95 21.06 -2.77
C THR A 328 46.09 19.71 -2.03
N ALA A 329 45.23 18.72 -2.36
CA ALA A 329 45.17 17.43 -1.66
C ALA A 329 46.44 16.57 -1.78
N ASN A 330 47.30 16.80 -2.78
CA ASN A 330 48.51 16.01 -3.06
C ASN A 330 48.27 14.49 -3.01
N GLY A 331 47.15 14.04 -3.60
CA GLY A 331 46.74 12.63 -3.65
C GLY A 331 46.15 12.05 -2.34
N LYS A 332 46.23 12.76 -1.20
CA LYS A 332 45.76 12.27 0.12
C LYS A 332 44.24 12.05 0.18
N TYR A 333 43.47 12.78 -0.62
CA TYR A 333 42.03 12.62 -0.75
C TYR A 333 41.53 13.09 -2.12
N LYS A 334 40.28 12.75 -2.45
CA LYS A 334 39.57 13.19 -3.66
C LYS A 334 38.12 13.44 -3.32
N LEU A 335 37.75 14.71 -3.17
CA LEU A 335 36.40 15.15 -2.82
C LEU A 335 35.46 15.05 -4.03
N SER A 336 34.29 14.47 -3.80
CA SER A 336 33.15 14.44 -4.73
C SER A 336 32.24 15.66 -4.52
N ILE A 337 31.20 15.83 -5.34
CA ILE A 337 30.14 16.83 -5.04
C ILE A 337 29.22 16.31 -3.92
N ASN A 338 29.00 14.99 -3.87
CA ASN A 338 28.15 14.32 -2.87
C ASN A 338 28.63 14.59 -1.44
N ASP A 339 29.95 14.69 -1.23
CA ASP A 339 30.56 14.96 0.07
C ASP A 339 30.13 16.34 0.63
N PHE A 340 30.02 17.36 -0.24
CA PHE A 340 29.49 18.67 0.11
C PHE A 340 27.98 18.65 0.35
N ILE A 341 27.23 17.87 -0.43
CA ILE A 341 25.77 17.74 -0.24
C ILE A 341 25.47 17.05 1.09
N ILE A 342 26.21 16.00 1.46
CA ILE A 342 26.11 15.34 2.77
C ILE A 342 26.37 16.36 3.89
N LYS A 343 27.50 17.08 3.87
CA LYS A 343 27.83 18.06 4.93
C LYS A 343 26.85 19.24 4.98
N ALA A 344 26.40 19.75 3.83
CA ALA A 344 25.41 20.83 3.77
C ALA A 344 24.03 20.38 4.26
N SER A 345 23.63 19.15 3.95
CA SER A 345 22.40 18.55 4.50
C SER A 345 22.51 18.37 6.01
N ALA A 346 23.67 17.93 6.51
CA ALA A 346 23.91 17.73 7.93
C ALA A 346 23.86 19.04 8.75
N GLN A 347 24.38 20.16 8.22
CA GLN A 347 24.23 21.47 8.87
C GLN A 347 22.79 22.00 8.74
N ALA A 348 22.13 21.85 7.57
CA ALA A 348 20.73 22.24 7.41
C ALA A 348 19.76 21.45 8.33
N LEU A 349 20.08 20.19 8.65
CA LEU A 349 19.37 19.36 9.64
C LEU A 349 19.63 19.79 11.10
N LYS A 350 20.71 20.56 11.38
CA LYS A 350 20.92 21.22 12.68
C LYS A 350 20.14 22.53 12.79
N ASP A 351 20.13 23.32 11.72
CA ASP A 351 19.40 24.59 11.67
C ASP A 351 17.89 24.39 11.73
N VAL A 352 17.38 23.34 11.07
CA VAL A 352 15.95 23.00 10.99
C VAL A 352 15.72 21.58 11.52
N PRO A 353 15.88 21.36 12.84
CA PRO A 353 15.95 20.01 13.42
C PRO A 353 14.60 19.28 13.43
N ALA A 354 13.49 19.97 13.16
CA ALA A 354 12.20 19.34 12.91
C ALA A 354 12.23 18.38 11.69
N VAL A 355 13.03 18.67 10.65
CA VAL A 355 13.24 17.76 9.51
C VAL A 355 14.06 16.52 9.91
N ASN A 356 14.93 16.65 10.91
CA ASN A 356 15.76 15.57 11.43
C ASN A 356 14.99 14.68 12.42
N SER A 357 13.82 14.18 12.01
CA SER A 357 12.85 13.48 12.86
C SER A 357 12.36 12.17 12.24
N SER A 358 11.77 11.30 13.05
CA SER A 358 11.02 10.11 12.62
C SER A 358 9.66 10.01 13.29
N PHE A 359 8.62 9.71 12.52
CA PHE A 359 7.28 9.42 13.06
C PHE A 359 7.26 8.02 13.67
N GLN A 360 6.78 7.87 14.91
CA GLN A 360 6.73 6.58 15.62
C GLN A 360 5.29 6.11 15.90
N GLY A 361 4.28 6.76 15.31
CA GLY A 361 2.86 6.50 15.58
C GLY A 361 2.32 7.48 16.61
N ASP A 362 2.57 7.20 17.89
CA ASP A 362 2.11 7.97 19.05
C ASP A 362 3.02 9.16 19.42
N PHE A 363 4.26 9.21 18.92
CA PHE A 363 5.16 10.36 19.08
C PHE A 363 6.06 10.63 17.86
N VAL A 364 6.64 11.83 17.81
CA VAL A 364 7.69 12.20 16.87
C VAL A 364 9.03 12.14 17.59
N ARG A 365 9.97 11.33 17.09
CA ARG A 365 11.34 11.25 17.60
C ARG A 365 12.23 12.21 16.81
N GLN A 366 12.55 13.35 17.40
CA GLN A 366 13.55 14.28 16.88
C GLN A 366 14.97 13.77 17.21
N HIS A 367 15.90 13.87 16.25
CA HIS A 367 17.29 13.41 16.39
C HIS A 367 18.25 14.61 16.54
N HIS A 368 19.24 14.51 17.43
CA HIS A 368 20.21 15.59 17.68
C HIS A 368 21.47 15.53 16.81
N HIS A 369 21.74 14.38 16.18
CA HIS A 369 22.82 14.18 15.22
C HIS A 369 22.26 13.90 13.82
N ALA A 370 23.03 14.20 12.77
CA ALA A 370 22.63 13.94 11.39
C ALA A 370 23.28 12.64 10.89
N ASP A 371 22.52 11.55 10.94
CA ASP A 371 22.93 10.24 10.45
C ASP A 371 22.41 10.04 9.03
N ILE A 372 23.26 10.32 8.04
CA ILE A 372 22.85 10.41 6.64
C ILE A 372 23.08 9.08 5.93
N ALA A 373 21.98 8.42 5.57
CA ALA A 373 21.97 7.27 4.68
C ALA A 373 22.20 7.70 3.23
N VAL A 374 23.17 7.09 2.56
CA VAL A 374 23.51 7.39 1.16
C VAL A 374 23.07 6.22 0.29
N ALA A 375 22.17 6.45 -0.66
CA ALA A 375 21.68 5.40 -1.55
C ALA A 375 22.77 4.97 -2.55
N VAL A 376 23.13 3.68 -2.53
CA VAL A 376 24.14 3.07 -3.41
C VAL A 376 23.49 1.94 -4.21
N ALA A 377 23.54 2.06 -5.54
CA ALA A 377 23.15 0.98 -6.44
C ALA A 377 24.19 -0.14 -6.46
N THR A 378 23.73 -1.38 -6.40
CA THR A 378 24.54 -2.61 -6.50
C THR A 378 23.95 -3.52 -7.60
N PRO A 379 24.69 -4.53 -8.10
CA PRO A 379 24.13 -5.51 -9.03
C PRO A 379 22.94 -6.29 -8.46
N THR A 380 22.85 -6.40 -7.13
CA THR A 380 21.77 -7.08 -6.41
C THR A 380 20.53 -6.20 -6.22
N GLY A 381 20.68 -4.87 -6.11
CA GLY A 381 19.57 -3.94 -5.92
C GLY A 381 20.01 -2.56 -5.41
N LEU A 382 19.35 -2.08 -4.35
CA LEU A 382 19.63 -0.81 -3.69
C LEU A 382 19.97 -1.06 -2.23
N ILE A 383 21.03 -0.43 -1.72
CA ILE A 383 21.41 -0.44 -0.31
C ILE A 383 21.77 0.96 0.16
N THR A 384 21.50 1.26 1.44
CA THR A 384 21.59 2.61 2.01
C THR A 384 22.54 2.65 3.21
N PRO A 385 23.87 2.55 3.00
CA PRO A 385 24.85 2.72 4.07
C PRO A 385 24.78 4.10 4.73
N ILE A 386 25.02 4.15 6.04
CA ILE A 386 24.78 5.30 6.91
C ILE A 386 26.10 5.96 7.34
N VAL A 387 26.27 7.25 7.02
CA VAL A 387 27.36 8.08 7.52
C VAL A 387 26.93 8.70 8.85
N LYS A 388 27.19 7.98 9.95
CA LYS A 388 26.85 8.38 11.32
C LYS A 388 27.54 9.70 11.71
N THR A 389 26.82 10.61 12.36
CA THR A 389 27.30 11.92 12.85
C THR A 389 27.97 12.78 11.75
N SER A 390 27.35 12.85 10.58
CA SER A 390 27.82 13.65 9.43
C SER A 390 27.95 15.14 9.75
N ASP A 391 27.22 15.61 10.77
CA ASP A 391 27.21 16.99 11.24
C ASP A 391 28.51 17.40 11.95
N ALA A 392 29.16 16.50 12.68
CA ALA A 392 30.43 16.79 13.37
C ALA A 392 31.66 16.53 12.49
N LYS A 393 31.54 15.61 11.52
CA LYS A 393 32.66 15.16 10.69
C LYS A 393 33.11 16.21 9.67
N GLY A 394 34.39 16.15 9.31
CA GLY A 394 34.98 16.95 8.23
C GLY A 394 34.81 16.31 6.85
N LEU A 395 34.86 17.12 5.79
CA LEU A 395 34.66 16.67 4.41
C LEU A 395 35.59 15.52 4.00
N GLN A 396 36.85 15.51 4.44
CA GLN A 396 37.79 14.43 4.15
C GLN A 396 37.33 13.10 4.76
N THR A 397 36.90 13.10 6.03
CA THR A 397 36.41 11.91 6.76
C THR A 397 35.17 11.32 6.11
N ILE A 398 34.19 12.18 5.79
CA ILE A 398 32.97 11.81 5.04
C ILE A 398 33.36 11.19 3.69
N SER A 399 34.30 11.83 2.97
CA SER A 399 34.79 11.36 1.67
C SER A 399 35.52 10.01 1.73
N SER A 400 36.13 9.64 2.86
CA SER A 400 36.69 8.30 3.08
C SER A 400 35.63 7.27 3.47
N GLU A 401 34.74 7.57 4.43
CA GLU A 401 33.70 6.65 4.89
C GLU A 401 32.73 6.29 3.75
N VAL A 402 32.26 7.28 2.98
CA VAL A 402 31.38 7.04 1.82
C VAL A 402 32.04 6.15 0.77
N LYS A 403 33.37 6.22 0.59
CA LYS A 403 34.09 5.36 -0.36
C LYS A 403 34.26 3.94 0.16
N ASP A 404 34.59 3.76 1.44
CA ASP A 404 34.65 2.43 2.06
C ASP A 404 33.27 1.77 2.06
N LEU A 405 32.26 2.44 2.63
CA LEU A 405 30.88 1.96 2.70
C LEU A 405 30.32 1.63 1.31
N ALA A 406 30.54 2.47 0.29
CA ALA A 406 30.11 2.17 -1.08
C ALA A 406 30.91 1.02 -1.74
N THR A 407 32.13 0.75 -1.31
CA THR A 407 32.93 -0.39 -1.79
C THR A 407 32.47 -1.68 -1.12
N ARG A 408 32.23 -1.66 0.20
CA ARG A 408 31.64 -2.78 0.94
C ARG A 408 30.19 -3.04 0.52
N ALA A 409 29.41 -2.02 0.15
CA ALA A 409 28.10 -2.16 -0.48
C ALA A 409 28.14 -3.00 -1.77
N ARG A 410 28.95 -2.59 -2.76
CA ARG A 410 29.07 -3.31 -4.04
C ARG A 410 29.58 -4.75 -3.87
N ASN A 411 30.38 -4.99 -2.84
CA ASN A 411 30.92 -6.30 -2.50
C ASN A 411 30.00 -7.14 -1.60
N ASN A 412 28.82 -6.63 -1.20
CA ASN A 412 27.89 -7.24 -0.22
C ASN A 412 28.56 -7.59 1.14
N LYS A 413 29.40 -6.69 1.68
CA LYS A 413 30.16 -6.81 2.94
C LYS A 413 29.85 -5.71 3.96
N LEU A 414 28.60 -5.26 4.02
CA LEU A 414 28.09 -4.37 5.08
C LEU A 414 27.45 -5.21 6.19
N THR A 415 27.61 -4.79 7.44
CA THR A 415 26.86 -5.33 8.57
C THR A 415 25.49 -4.66 8.68
N PRO A 416 24.48 -5.30 9.32
CA PRO A 416 23.15 -4.70 9.48
C PRO A 416 23.15 -3.30 10.10
N GLU A 417 24.01 -3.06 11.09
CA GLU A 417 24.17 -1.77 11.80
C GLU A 417 24.68 -0.61 10.93
N GLU A 418 25.12 -0.89 9.70
CA GLU A 418 25.63 0.10 8.76
C GLU A 418 24.58 0.55 7.74
N TYR A 419 23.46 -0.17 7.59
CA TYR A 419 22.37 0.19 6.66
C TYR A 419 20.96 0.15 7.29
N GLN A 420 20.84 -0.17 8.58
CA GLN A 420 19.60 -0.06 9.35
C GLN A 420 19.65 1.17 10.27
N GLY A 421 18.57 1.96 10.28
CA GLY A 421 18.51 3.23 11.01
C GLY A 421 18.96 4.44 10.17
N GLY A 422 19.62 5.40 10.82
CA GLY A 422 19.83 6.76 10.28
C GLY A 422 18.66 7.70 10.57
N SER A 423 18.80 8.99 10.24
CA SER A 423 17.76 10.01 10.40
C SER A 423 17.29 10.62 9.07
N PHE A 424 18.15 10.63 8.04
CA PHE A 424 17.88 11.25 6.74
C PHE A 424 18.47 10.41 5.60
N THR A 425 17.90 10.47 4.39
CA THR A 425 18.46 9.78 3.21
C THR A 425 18.79 10.76 2.09
N ILE A 426 19.90 10.51 1.37
CA ILE A 426 20.27 11.18 0.12
C ILE A 426 20.37 10.13 -1.00
N SER A 427 19.67 10.39 -2.11
CA SER A 427 19.76 9.64 -3.36
C SER A 427 20.25 10.55 -4.49
N ASN A 428 21.24 10.10 -5.25
CA ASN A 428 21.91 10.89 -6.27
C ASN A 428 21.96 10.13 -7.59
N LEU A 429 21.22 10.62 -8.58
CA LEU A 429 21.16 10.05 -9.94
C LEU A 429 21.76 11.00 -10.97
N GLY A 430 22.51 12.03 -10.56
CA GLY A 430 23.20 12.98 -11.43
C GLY A 430 24.33 12.40 -12.29
N MET A 431 24.51 11.07 -12.28
CA MET A 431 25.37 10.30 -13.18
C MET A 431 24.61 9.66 -14.36
N TYR A 432 23.28 9.79 -14.38
CA TYR A 432 22.38 9.24 -15.40
C TYR A 432 21.64 10.35 -16.20
N ASP A 433 22.19 11.58 -16.17
CA ASP A 433 21.64 12.77 -16.86
C ASP A 433 20.15 13.09 -16.57
N LEU A 434 19.67 12.69 -15.38
CA LEU A 434 18.33 13.02 -14.89
C LEU A 434 18.31 14.43 -14.31
N THR A 435 17.57 15.34 -14.96
CA THR A 435 17.45 16.75 -14.54
C THR A 435 16.83 16.89 -13.15
N SER A 436 15.82 16.09 -12.83
CA SER A 436 15.21 15.97 -11.50
C SER A 436 14.45 14.64 -11.39
N PHE A 437 14.30 14.16 -10.16
CA PHE A 437 13.42 13.03 -9.83
C PHE A 437 12.85 13.21 -8.41
N SER A 438 11.87 12.39 -8.04
CA SER A 438 11.35 12.32 -6.66
C SER A 438 11.58 10.92 -6.11
N ALA A 439 12.16 10.82 -4.92
CA ALA A 439 12.41 9.53 -4.27
C ALA A 439 11.26 9.15 -3.32
N ILE A 440 11.10 7.85 -3.05
CA ILE A 440 10.23 7.35 -1.98
C ILE A 440 11.04 7.38 -0.67
N ILE A 441 10.41 7.85 0.41
CA ILE A 441 11.01 7.90 1.75
C ILE A 441 11.26 6.47 2.24
N ASN A 442 12.43 6.22 2.84
CA ASN A 442 12.74 4.95 3.49
C ASN A 442 12.40 5.03 4.98
N PRO A 443 11.43 4.26 5.50
CA PRO A 443 11.12 4.25 6.92
C PRO A 443 12.35 3.81 7.76
N PRO A 444 12.61 4.42 8.93
CA PRO A 444 11.72 5.32 9.67
C PRO A 444 11.93 6.82 9.39
N HIS A 445 12.74 7.22 8.40
CA HIS A 445 13.07 8.64 8.16
C HIS A 445 11.83 9.46 7.78
N ALA A 446 11.77 10.75 8.16
CA ALA A 446 10.71 11.66 7.71
C ALA A 446 10.96 12.28 6.32
N ALA A 447 12.19 12.22 5.79
CA ALA A 447 12.53 12.88 4.53
C ALA A 447 13.67 12.20 3.73
N ILE A 448 13.68 12.43 2.42
CA ILE A 448 14.72 11.99 1.48
C ILE A 448 15.03 13.08 0.44
N LEU A 449 16.31 13.34 0.20
CA LEU A 449 16.77 14.28 -0.82
C LEU A 449 17.15 13.54 -2.11
N ALA A 450 16.50 13.90 -3.22
CA ALA A 450 16.82 13.47 -4.57
C ALA A 450 17.66 14.52 -5.30
N VAL A 451 18.85 14.14 -5.78
CA VAL A 451 19.83 15.03 -6.43
C VAL A 451 19.95 14.71 -7.92
N GLY A 452 19.54 15.65 -8.77
CA GLY A 452 19.66 15.57 -10.23
C GLY A 452 21.03 16.03 -10.77
N THR A 453 21.17 15.99 -12.09
CA THR A 453 22.37 16.45 -12.80
C THR A 453 22.59 17.96 -12.70
N SER A 454 23.85 18.39 -12.70
CA SER A 454 24.26 19.80 -12.72
C SER A 454 24.34 20.32 -14.15
N GLU A 455 23.31 21.03 -14.60
CA GLU A 455 23.20 21.57 -15.96
C GLU A 455 23.77 22.99 -16.08
N LYS A 456 24.26 23.38 -17.27
CA LYS A 456 24.60 24.79 -17.55
C LYS A 456 23.34 25.57 -17.95
N LYS A 457 22.90 26.52 -17.12
CA LYS A 457 21.75 27.39 -17.42
C LYS A 457 22.21 28.84 -17.57
N LEU A 458 21.63 29.54 -18.54
CA LEU A 458 21.81 30.98 -18.70
C LEU A 458 20.88 31.68 -17.73
N VAL A 459 21.43 32.59 -16.91
CA VAL A 459 20.69 33.45 -15.99
C VAL A 459 21.06 34.90 -16.29
N LEU A 460 20.08 35.80 -16.19
CA LEU A 460 20.29 37.23 -16.36
C LEU A 460 21.24 37.75 -15.27
N ASP A 461 22.18 38.59 -15.67
CA ASP A 461 23.25 39.09 -14.80
C ASP A 461 23.65 40.51 -15.20
N GLU A 462 23.21 41.47 -14.40
CA GLU A 462 23.50 42.90 -14.58
C GLU A 462 25.00 43.22 -14.35
N SER A 463 25.76 42.31 -13.72
CA SER A 463 27.22 42.41 -13.58
C SER A 463 27.99 41.86 -14.79
N SER A 464 27.31 41.35 -15.81
CA SER A 464 27.91 40.86 -17.06
C SER A 464 27.70 41.89 -18.18
N GLU A 465 28.76 42.24 -18.91
CA GLU A 465 28.68 43.12 -20.10
C GLU A 465 27.70 42.60 -21.17
N LYS A 466 27.36 41.30 -21.11
CA LYS A 466 26.43 40.64 -22.04
C LYS A 466 25.00 40.55 -21.48
N GLY A 467 24.74 41.03 -20.27
CA GLY A 467 23.45 40.94 -19.57
C GLY A 467 23.07 39.54 -19.08
N PHE A 468 23.91 38.53 -19.33
CA PHE A 468 23.70 37.15 -18.91
C PHE A 468 25.00 36.45 -18.50
N ARG A 469 24.87 35.40 -17.68
CA ARG A 469 25.94 34.51 -17.23
C ARG A 469 25.48 33.06 -17.34
N ALA A 470 26.37 32.17 -17.78
CA ALA A 470 26.16 30.73 -17.66
C ALA A 470 26.56 30.26 -16.25
N ILE A 471 25.64 29.65 -15.53
CA ILE A 471 25.86 29.06 -14.20
C ILE A 471 25.65 27.54 -14.24
N ASN A 472 26.33 26.80 -13.36
CA ASN A 472 26.05 25.38 -13.15
C ASN A 472 24.92 25.24 -12.12
N ASN A 473 23.73 24.89 -12.58
CA ASN A 473 22.52 24.76 -11.77
C ASN A 473 22.15 23.30 -11.56
N MET A 474 22.07 22.88 -10.30
CA MET A 474 21.59 21.56 -9.88
C MET A 474 20.17 21.69 -9.34
N ALA A 475 19.27 20.79 -9.74
CA ALA A 475 17.97 20.66 -9.09
C ALA A 475 18.04 19.62 -7.96
N ALA A 476 17.50 19.97 -6.81
CA ALA A 476 17.38 19.09 -5.66
C ALA A 476 15.90 19.03 -5.22
N THR A 477 15.34 17.83 -5.13
CA THR A 477 13.96 17.59 -4.71
C THR A 477 13.94 16.88 -3.36
N LEU A 478 13.34 17.51 -2.36
CA LEU A 478 13.02 16.88 -1.08
C LEU A 478 11.65 16.20 -1.19
N SER A 479 11.58 14.90 -0.90
CA SER A 479 10.33 14.24 -0.52
C SER A 479 10.25 14.21 1.00
N ALA A 480 9.13 14.65 1.59
CA ALA A 480 8.96 14.68 3.05
C ALA A 480 7.58 14.18 3.51
N ASP A 481 7.52 13.69 4.74
CA ASP A 481 6.31 13.24 5.44
C ASP A 481 5.54 14.44 6.00
N HIS A 482 4.36 14.72 5.44
CA HIS A 482 3.54 15.87 5.84
C HIS A 482 2.96 15.76 7.27
N ARG A 483 3.15 14.63 7.97
CA ARG A 483 2.81 14.48 9.40
C ARG A 483 3.86 15.07 10.34
N VAL A 484 5.08 15.26 9.85
CA VAL A 484 6.26 15.68 10.65
C VAL A 484 6.85 16.98 10.13
N VAL A 485 6.91 17.15 8.81
CA VAL A 485 7.46 18.35 8.16
C VAL A 485 6.35 19.02 7.38
N ASP A 486 6.09 20.30 7.67
CA ASP A 486 5.10 21.08 6.94
C ASP A 486 5.72 21.84 5.75
N GLY A 487 4.89 22.56 5.00
CA GLY A 487 5.35 23.36 3.86
C GLY A 487 6.37 24.44 4.24
N ALA A 488 6.26 25.04 5.43
CA ALA A 488 7.19 26.07 5.89
C ALA A 488 8.54 25.46 6.31
N THR A 489 8.53 24.48 7.21
CA THR A 489 9.73 23.79 7.72
C THR A 489 10.54 23.16 6.58
N GLY A 490 9.85 22.51 5.62
CA GLY A 490 10.50 21.95 4.43
C GLY A 490 11.13 23.01 3.54
N ALA A 491 10.47 24.17 3.37
CA ALA A 491 11.03 25.29 2.61
C ALA A 491 12.21 25.97 3.33
N GLU A 492 12.19 26.06 4.66
CA GLU A 492 13.30 26.56 5.47
C GLU A 492 14.53 25.65 5.39
N PHE A 493 14.34 24.32 5.48
CA PHE A 493 15.42 23.36 5.25
C PHE A 493 16.01 23.50 3.84
N MET A 494 15.17 23.58 2.80
CA MET A 494 15.66 23.74 1.42
C MET A 494 16.35 25.09 1.19
N LYS A 495 15.94 26.15 1.92
CA LYS A 495 16.60 27.46 1.95
C LYS A 495 17.96 27.40 2.66
N ALA A 496 18.08 26.70 3.79
CA ALA A 496 19.34 26.48 4.49
C ALA A 496 20.33 25.66 3.65
N LEU A 497 19.91 24.50 3.13
CA LEU A 497 20.67 23.65 2.22
C LEU A 497 21.17 24.42 0.99
N LYS A 498 20.29 25.24 0.39
CA LYS A 498 20.66 26.13 -0.72
C LYS A 498 21.69 27.18 -0.28
N GLY A 499 21.51 27.82 0.87
CA GLY A 499 22.44 28.81 1.43
C GLY A 499 23.86 28.26 1.60
N TYR A 500 23.98 27.07 2.20
CA TYR A 500 25.26 26.36 2.37
C TYR A 500 25.92 25.99 1.04
N LEU A 501 25.16 25.47 0.07
CA LEU A 501 25.72 25.07 -1.24
C LEU A 501 26.06 26.26 -2.14
N GLU A 502 25.28 27.35 -2.10
CA GLU A 502 25.61 28.56 -2.84
C GLU A 502 26.72 29.38 -2.19
N ASN A 503 26.98 29.23 -0.88
CA ASN A 503 28.05 29.91 -0.15
C ASN A 503 28.87 28.93 0.71
N PRO A 504 29.66 28.02 0.12
CA PRO A 504 30.28 26.89 0.82
C PRO A 504 31.38 27.25 1.84
N LEU A 505 31.74 28.54 1.97
CA LEU A 505 32.56 29.03 3.10
C LEU A 505 31.79 29.02 4.43
N THR A 506 30.46 29.04 4.41
CA THR A 506 29.60 28.91 5.61
C THR A 506 29.65 27.50 6.22
N LEU A 507 30.18 26.50 5.51
CA LEU A 507 30.44 25.15 6.03
C LEU A 507 31.68 25.07 6.95
N LEU A 508 32.36 26.20 7.18
CA LEU A 508 33.45 26.37 8.15
C LEU A 508 32.96 26.93 9.50
N LEU A 509 31.66 27.23 9.59
CA LEU A 509 30.95 27.64 10.81
C LEU A 509 30.18 26.42 11.37
#